data_AF-A0A0F6WFR3-F1
#
_entry.id   AF-A0A0F6WFR3-F1
#
_cell.length_a   1.000
_cell.length_b   1.000
_cell.length_c   1.000
_cell.angle_alpha   90.00
_cell.angle_beta   90.00
_cell.angle_gamma   90.00
#
_symmetry.space_group_name_H-M   'P 1'
#
loop_
_entity.id
_entity.type
_entity.pdbx_description
1 polymer ?
#
loop_
_entity_poly.entity_id
_entity_poly.type
_entity_poly.pdbx_seq_one_letter_code
_entity_poly.pdbx_strand_id
1 'polypeptide(L)'
;MSRMGRPSKVATVVAGALCLLPLGGTVRAEVVAPSVRDGLQSAHSKEAEGVTLGGVVVPRPLNTDSDEQYSVHGVVVSAVFYNYVRISVDGGMTFDGEGGGLSTPGGGAFWGTLATSDLQQLYDETVSFECNGVGPYLNIKFYDSYGSILGSVQAGGVSTMIGIGGGNGRWHVV
;
A
#
# COMPACT_ATOMS: atom_id res chain seq x y z
N MET A 1 3.60 48.72 -16.13
CA MET A 1 4.23 47.84 -15.12
C MET A 1 3.43 46.55 -15.09
N SER A 2 3.88 45.52 -15.80
CA SER A 2 3.12 44.28 -16.06
C SER A 2 3.82 43.12 -15.36
N ARG A 3 3.06 42.34 -14.57
CA ARG A 3 3.55 41.18 -13.80
C ARG A 3 3.77 40.01 -14.76
N MET A 4 5.01 39.55 -14.87
CA MET A 4 5.38 38.39 -15.67
C MET A 4 5.26 37.11 -14.81
N GLY A 5 4.27 36.28 -15.14
CA GLY A 5 4.03 34.98 -14.53
C GLY A 5 5.06 33.94 -14.97
N ARG A 6 5.46 33.08 -14.03
CA ARG A 6 6.44 32.00 -14.20
C ARG A 6 5.68 30.72 -14.60
N PRO A 7 6.00 30.05 -15.72
CA PRO A 7 5.34 28.81 -16.08
C PRO A 7 5.93 27.61 -15.31
N SER A 8 5.06 26.83 -14.67
CA SER A 8 5.37 25.55 -14.03
C SER A 8 5.55 24.46 -15.08
N LYS A 9 6.67 23.71 -15.00
CA LYS A 9 6.92 22.55 -15.86
C LYS A 9 6.09 21.36 -15.36
N VAL A 10 5.19 20.86 -16.20
CA VAL A 10 4.51 19.57 -16.03
C VAL A 10 5.49 18.48 -16.47
N ALA A 11 5.83 17.56 -15.57
CA ALA A 11 6.64 16.40 -15.88
C ALA A 11 5.75 15.30 -16.47
N THR A 12 5.92 15.04 -17.76
CA THR A 12 5.31 13.90 -18.47
C THR A 12 6.02 12.61 -18.06
N VAL A 13 5.32 11.71 -17.38
CA VAL A 13 5.78 10.33 -17.18
C VAL A 13 5.53 9.56 -18.47
N VAL A 14 6.61 9.18 -19.16
CA VAL A 14 6.55 8.30 -20.33
C VAL A 14 6.57 6.86 -19.84
N ALA A 15 5.43 6.18 -19.92
CA ALA A 15 5.37 4.72 -19.74
C ALA A 15 5.99 4.05 -20.97
N GLY A 16 7.14 3.40 -20.77
CA GLY A 16 7.80 2.59 -21.80
C GLY A 16 7.04 1.29 -22.05
N ALA A 17 6.34 1.21 -23.19
CA ALA A 17 5.77 -0.02 -23.69
C ALA A 17 6.87 -0.87 -24.34
N LEU A 18 7.11 -2.07 -23.81
CA LEU A 18 8.04 -3.05 -24.34
C LEU A 18 7.48 -3.61 -25.67
N CYS A 19 8.15 -3.29 -26.79
CA CYS A 19 7.83 -3.80 -28.12
C CYS A 19 8.12 -5.30 -28.25
N LEU A 20 7.09 -6.09 -28.56
CA LEU A 20 7.23 -7.39 -29.23
C LEU A 20 6.22 -7.41 -30.39
N LEU A 21 6.72 -7.46 -31.63
CA LEU A 21 6.01 -7.78 -32.85
C LEU A 21 7.00 -8.48 -33.82
N PRO A 22 6.57 -9.24 -34.84
CA PRO A 22 5.22 -9.25 -35.44
C PRO A 22 4.66 -10.65 -35.78
N LEU A 23 3.33 -10.75 -35.95
CA LEU A 23 2.70 -11.49 -37.06
C LEU A 23 1.20 -11.15 -37.18
N GLY A 24 0.88 -10.38 -38.23
CA GLY A 24 -0.37 -10.43 -39.00
C GLY A 24 -1.71 -10.14 -38.32
N GLY A 25 -2.23 -8.93 -38.48
CA GLY A 25 -3.65 -8.64 -38.25
C GLY A 25 -3.97 -7.15 -38.21
N THR A 26 -4.48 -6.59 -39.31
CA THR A 26 -4.93 -5.20 -39.38
C THR A 26 -6.23 -5.02 -38.58
N VAL A 27 -6.19 -4.28 -37.47
CA VAL A 27 -7.40 -3.79 -36.80
C VAL A 27 -7.35 -2.27 -36.75
N ARG A 28 -8.35 -1.65 -37.38
CA ARG A 28 -8.58 -0.21 -37.48
C ARG A 28 -9.11 0.28 -36.12
N ALA A 29 -8.35 1.13 -35.41
CA ALA A 29 -8.81 1.78 -34.19
C ALA A 29 -9.59 3.06 -34.55
N GLU A 30 -10.88 3.09 -34.21
CA GLU A 30 -11.72 4.28 -34.29
C GLU A 30 -11.61 5.05 -32.97
N VAL A 31 -11.14 6.29 -33.04
CA VAL A 31 -11.04 7.20 -31.89
C VAL A 31 -12.39 7.90 -31.73
N VAL A 32 -13.19 7.46 -30.77
CA VAL A 32 -14.41 8.15 -30.35
C VAL A 32 -14.09 9.04 -29.15
N ALA A 33 -14.17 10.36 -29.34
CA ALA A 33 -14.06 11.33 -28.27
C ALA A 33 -15.34 11.35 -27.39
N PRO A 34 -15.24 11.47 -26.06
CA PRO A 34 -16.43 11.61 -25.22
C PRO A 34 -17.01 13.02 -25.30
N SER A 35 -18.30 13.11 -25.59
CA SER A 35 -19.08 14.34 -25.61
C SER A 35 -19.49 14.77 -24.20
N VAL A 36 -19.34 16.06 -23.93
CA VAL A 36 -19.82 16.74 -22.72
C VAL A 36 -21.33 16.90 -22.80
N ARG A 37 -22.07 16.38 -21.80
CA ARG A 37 -23.41 16.85 -21.46
C ARG A 37 -23.60 16.86 -19.94
N ASP A 38 -23.95 18.05 -19.46
CA ASP A 38 -24.43 18.35 -18.12
C ASP A 38 -25.61 17.47 -17.72
N GLY A 39 -25.59 17.01 -16.46
CA GLY A 39 -26.67 16.28 -15.81
C GLY A 39 -26.43 16.20 -14.31
N LEU A 40 -27.16 17.04 -13.57
CA LEU A 40 -27.27 17.10 -12.12
C LEU A 40 -27.87 15.80 -11.53
N GLN A 41 -27.55 15.49 -10.26
CA GLN A 41 -28.10 14.41 -9.38
C GLN A 41 -27.42 13.04 -9.55
N SER A 42 -27.07 12.27 -8.52
CA SER A 42 -27.59 12.15 -7.16
C SER A 42 -26.53 11.51 -6.26
N ALA A 43 -26.47 11.92 -4.99
CA ALA A 43 -25.69 11.28 -3.95
C ALA A 43 -26.07 9.79 -3.83
N HIS A 44 -25.13 8.90 -4.10
CA HIS A 44 -25.30 7.47 -3.89
C HIS A 44 -25.03 7.16 -2.42
N SER A 45 -26.08 7.23 -1.60
CA SER A 45 -26.09 6.64 -0.26
C SER A 45 -25.75 5.16 -0.37
N LYS A 46 -24.67 4.73 0.29
CA LYS A 46 -24.41 3.29 0.51
C LYS A 46 -25.40 2.81 1.56
N GLU A 47 -26.39 2.02 1.15
CA GLU A 47 -27.26 1.29 2.06
C GLU A 47 -26.42 0.31 2.88
N ALA A 48 -26.53 0.41 4.21
CA ALA A 48 -25.94 -0.53 5.14
C ALA A 48 -26.84 -1.77 5.23
N GLU A 49 -26.33 -2.94 4.84
CA GLU A 49 -27.00 -4.21 5.16
C GLU A 49 -26.91 -4.46 6.67
N GLY A 50 -28.01 -4.17 7.37
CA GLY A 50 -28.21 -4.50 8.78
C GLY A 50 -29.02 -5.78 8.95
N VAL A 51 -28.58 -6.68 9.83
CA VAL A 51 -29.39 -7.80 10.31
C VAL A 51 -30.44 -7.27 11.30
N THR A 52 -31.72 -7.52 11.02
CA THR A 52 -32.84 -7.12 11.86
C THR A 52 -33.13 -8.20 12.92
N LEU A 53 -32.81 -7.89 14.19
CA LEU A 53 -33.38 -8.57 15.36
C LEU A 53 -34.36 -7.61 16.03
N GLY A 54 -35.66 -7.86 15.88
CA GLY A 54 -36.69 -7.16 16.66
C GLY A 54 -36.88 -5.67 16.35
N GLY A 55 -36.66 -5.22 15.11
CA GLY A 55 -37.05 -3.87 14.68
C GLY A 55 -36.16 -2.73 15.18
N VAL A 56 -35.08 -3.03 15.91
CA VAL A 56 -34.03 -2.06 16.24
C VAL A 56 -32.89 -2.29 15.26
N VAL A 57 -32.74 -1.37 14.30
CA VAL A 57 -31.48 -1.26 13.55
C VAL A 57 -30.46 -0.76 14.56
N VAL A 58 -29.67 -1.68 15.12
CA VAL A 58 -28.45 -1.30 15.83
C VAL A 58 -27.45 -0.96 14.72
N PRO A 59 -27.12 0.32 14.46
CA PRO A 59 -25.99 0.60 13.61
C PRO A 59 -24.79 -0.11 14.25
N ARG A 60 -24.22 -1.08 13.55
CA ARG A 60 -22.86 -1.51 13.88
C ARG A 60 -22.06 -0.21 13.78
N PRO A 61 -21.34 0.24 14.82
CA PRO A 61 -20.47 1.38 14.67
C PRO A 61 -19.54 1.05 13.50
N LEU A 62 -19.71 1.78 12.39
CA LEU A 62 -18.64 1.91 11.41
C LEU A 62 -17.53 2.53 12.23
N ASN A 63 -16.46 1.77 12.50
CA ASN A 63 -15.33 2.29 13.23
C ASN A 63 -14.90 3.58 12.51
N THR A 64 -15.08 4.71 13.18
CA THR A 64 -14.85 6.05 12.61
C THR A 64 -13.37 6.41 12.59
N ASP A 65 -12.50 5.49 13.00
CA ASP A 65 -11.07 5.59 12.81
C ASP A 65 -10.76 5.27 11.34
N SER A 66 -10.70 6.32 10.54
CA SER A 66 -10.09 6.23 9.22
C SER A 66 -8.59 6.02 9.38
N ASP A 67 -8.05 4.98 8.77
CA ASP A 67 -6.60 4.77 8.74
C ASP A 67 -5.90 5.99 8.13
N GLU A 68 -4.96 6.54 8.89
CA GLU A 68 -4.03 7.55 8.41
C GLU A 68 -2.95 6.89 7.54
N GLN A 69 -2.47 7.63 6.54
CA GLN A 69 -1.51 7.14 5.56
C GLN A 69 -0.19 7.89 5.63
N TYR A 70 0.90 7.14 5.72
CA TYR A 70 2.25 7.66 5.85
C TYR A 70 3.15 7.11 4.75
N SER A 71 3.93 7.98 4.11
CA SER A 71 4.94 7.55 3.15
C SER A 71 6.04 6.77 3.85
N VAL A 72 6.41 5.63 3.28
CA VAL A 72 7.50 4.79 3.79
C VAL A 72 8.46 4.39 2.68
N HIS A 73 9.70 4.16 3.08
CA HIS A 73 10.71 3.53 2.26
C HIS A 73 11.45 2.48 3.08
N GLY A 74 11.97 1.46 2.42
CA GLY A 74 12.57 0.35 3.14
C GLY A 74 13.46 -0.52 2.28
N VAL A 75 14.08 -1.49 2.95
CA VAL A 75 14.83 -2.57 2.33
C VAL A 75 14.34 -3.90 2.86
N VAL A 76 14.29 -4.89 1.98
CA VAL A 76 14.06 -6.29 2.34
C VAL A 76 15.22 -7.12 1.84
N VAL A 77 15.68 -8.06 2.67
CA VAL A 77 16.72 -9.03 2.34
C VAL A 77 16.23 -10.42 2.69
N SER A 78 16.35 -11.36 1.75
CA SER A 78 16.01 -12.77 1.91
C SER A 78 17.22 -13.65 1.64
N ALA A 79 17.43 -14.61 2.56
CA ALA A 79 18.30 -15.76 2.41
C ALA A 79 17.47 -17.06 2.37
N VAL A 80 16.40 -17.06 1.57
CA VAL A 80 15.42 -18.16 1.37
C VAL A 80 14.57 -18.44 2.60
N PHE A 81 15.21 -18.85 3.71
CA PHE A 81 14.56 -19.21 4.97
C PHE A 81 14.62 -18.10 6.03
N TYR A 82 15.44 -17.07 5.78
CA TYR A 82 15.61 -15.93 6.67
C TYR A 82 15.27 -14.65 5.91
N ASN A 83 14.51 -13.77 6.53
CA ASN A 83 14.14 -12.47 5.99
C ASN A 83 14.51 -11.37 7.00
N TYR A 84 15.10 -10.30 6.50
CA TYR A 84 15.31 -9.05 7.22
C TYR A 84 14.55 -7.94 6.51
N VAL A 85 13.85 -7.11 7.28
CA VAL A 85 13.06 -6.00 6.79
C VAL A 85 13.41 -4.76 7.61
N ARG A 86 13.75 -3.68 6.91
CA ARG A 86 13.85 -2.34 7.50
C ARG A 86 12.90 -1.40 6.80
N ILE A 87 12.08 -0.68 7.56
CA ILE A 87 11.10 0.28 7.04
C ILE A 87 11.24 1.59 7.80
N SER A 88 11.45 2.68 7.09
CA SER A 88 11.48 4.04 7.65
C SER A 88 10.22 4.78 7.25
N VAL A 89 9.52 5.35 8.25
CA VAL A 89 8.44 6.31 8.02
C VAL A 89 9.06 7.68 7.78
N ASP A 90 8.62 8.38 6.73
CA ASP A 90 9.16 9.71 6.41
C ASP A 90 8.89 10.69 7.56
N GLY A 91 9.96 11.16 8.22
CA GLY A 91 9.88 12.02 9.40
C GLY A 91 9.48 11.30 10.69
N GLY A 92 9.42 9.97 10.69
CA GLY A 92 9.02 9.13 11.82
C GLY A 92 10.09 8.12 12.24
N MET A 93 9.64 7.00 12.82
CA MET A 93 10.53 5.93 13.28
C MET A 93 10.94 4.96 12.16
N THR A 94 11.93 4.14 12.46
CA THR A 94 12.35 3.01 11.64
C THR A 94 12.01 1.70 12.34
N PHE A 95 11.41 0.78 11.61
CA PHE A 95 11.19 -0.60 12.00
C PHE A 95 12.37 -1.45 11.56
N ASP A 96 12.88 -2.27 12.46
CA ASP A 96 13.81 -3.37 12.17
C ASP A 96 13.15 -4.70 12.55
N GLY A 97 13.01 -5.58 11.57
CA GLY A 97 12.42 -6.90 11.73
C GLY A 97 13.28 -8.01 11.13
N GLU A 98 13.34 -9.13 11.84
CA GLU A 98 14.02 -10.35 11.41
C GLU A 98 13.10 -11.55 11.62
N GLY A 99 13.14 -12.50 10.68
CA GLY A 99 12.15 -13.56 10.67
C GLY A 99 12.46 -14.70 9.73
N GLY A 100 11.61 -15.71 9.82
CA GLY A 100 11.61 -16.85 8.91
C GLY A 100 10.63 -16.64 7.76
N GLY A 101 10.76 -17.42 6.70
CA GLY A 101 9.79 -17.41 5.61
C GLY A 101 10.25 -18.28 4.46
N LEU A 102 9.42 -18.45 3.44
CA LEU A 102 9.86 -19.03 2.18
C LEU A 102 9.78 -17.94 1.12
N SER A 103 10.94 -17.45 0.70
CA SER A 103 11.03 -16.41 -0.32
C SER A 103 12.21 -16.64 -1.28
N THR A 104 12.20 -15.91 -2.40
CA THR A 104 13.33 -15.89 -3.34
C THR A 104 14.56 -15.25 -2.69
N PRO A 105 15.78 -15.77 -2.91
CA PRO A 105 16.98 -15.14 -2.35
C PRO A 105 17.27 -13.79 -3.00
N GLY A 106 17.78 -12.83 -2.23
CA GLY A 106 18.25 -11.53 -2.71
C GLY A 106 17.87 -10.38 -1.77
N GLY A 107 18.11 -9.14 -2.18
CA GLY A 107 17.59 -7.98 -1.47
C GLY A 107 17.23 -6.83 -2.40
N GLY A 108 16.37 -5.94 -1.94
CA GLY A 108 15.92 -4.79 -2.71
C GLY A 108 15.27 -3.72 -1.85
N ALA A 109 15.29 -2.49 -2.37
CA ALA A 109 14.59 -1.36 -1.78
C ALA A 109 13.15 -1.29 -2.28
N PHE A 110 12.26 -0.76 -1.45
CA PHE A 110 10.87 -0.51 -1.81
C PHE A 110 10.39 0.83 -1.27
N TRP A 111 9.32 1.32 -1.89
CA TRP A 111 8.55 2.49 -1.46
C TRP A 111 7.09 2.11 -1.40
N GLY A 112 6.38 2.66 -0.43
CA GLY A 112 4.99 2.34 -0.20
C GLY A 112 4.31 3.29 0.76
N THR A 113 3.16 2.85 1.24
CA THR A 113 2.33 3.58 2.18
C THR A 113 2.04 2.70 3.38
N LEU A 114 2.29 3.21 4.59
CA LEU A 114 1.84 2.66 5.85
C LEU A 114 0.43 3.20 6.15
N ALA A 115 -0.53 2.30 6.35
CA ALA A 115 -1.87 2.60 6.84
C ALA A 115 -2.01 2.12 8.30
N THR A 116 -2.45 3.01 9.19
CA THR A 116 -2.74 2.71 10.60
C THR A 116 -3.76 3.70 11.16
N SER A 117 -4.62 3.26 12.08
CA SER A 117 -5.52 4.14 12.85
C SER A 117 -4.80 4.89 13.97
N ASP A 118 -3.69 4.35 14.49
CA ASP A 118 -2.90 4.96 15.56
C ASP A 118 -1.40 4.69 15.32
N LEU A 119 -0.68 5.72 14.86
CA LEU A 119 0.75 5.61 14.59
C LEU A 119 1.58 5.42 15.86
N GLN A 120 1.15 6.03 16.97
CA GLN A 120 1.88 5.94 18.23
C GLN A 120 1.75 4.55 18.83
N GLN A 121 0.54 3.99 18.83
CA GLN A 121 0.31 2.60 19.23
C GLN A 121 1.12 1.63 18.36
N LEU A 122 1.15 1.84 17.05
CA LEU A 122 1.96 1.04 16.14
C LEU A 122 3.46 1.07 16.51
N TYR A 123 4.01 2.24 16.86
CA TYR A 123 5.40 2.34 17.29
C TYR A 123 5.68 1.64 18.63
N ASP A 124 4.78 1.80 19.60
CA ASP A 124 5.02 1.34 20.96
C ASP A 124 4.72 -0.16 21.14
N GLU A 125 3.74 -0.70 20.41
CA GLU A 125 3.20 -2.04 20.68
C GLU A 125 3.61 -3.11 19.66
N THR A 126 4.18 -2.75 18.52
CA THR A 126 4.61 -3.75 17.52
C THR A 126 5.70 -4.66 18.09
N VAL A 127 5.44 -5.96 18.08
CA VAL A 127 6.43 -6.99 18.44
C VAL A 127 6.71 -7.98 17.32
N SER A 128 5.80 -8.10 16.36
CA SER A 128 5.93 -9.04 15.25
C SER A 128 5.37 -8.49 13.94
N PHE A 129 5.78 -9.11 12.85
CA PHE A 129 5.34 -8.74 11.52
C PHE A 129 5.14 -9.98 10.64
N GLU A 130 4.27 -9.83 9.64
CA GLU A 130 4.14 -10.76 8.51
C GLU A 130 4.42 -9.98 7.23
N CYS A 131 5.07 -10.63 6.27
CA CYS A 131 5.33 -10.08 4.95
C CYS A 131 4.87 -11.05 3.87
N ASN A 132 4.19 -10.52 2.87
CA ASN A 132 3.60 -11.27 1.78
C ASN A 132 3.89 -10.55 0.46
N GLY A 133 4.69 -11.18 -0.38
CA GLY A 133 5.02 -10.69 -1.71
C GLY A 133 4.42 -11.59 -2.79
N VAL A 134 3.41 -11.09 -3.50
CA VAL A 134 2.73 -11.81 -4.58
C VAL A 134 2.55 -10.88 -5.78
N GLY A 135 3.06 -11.33 -6.92
CA GLY A 135 3.01 -10.56 -8.16
C GLY A 135 3.72 -9.21 -8.02
N PRO A 136 3.07 -8.08 -8.37
CA PRO A 136 3.69 -6.76 -8.30
C PRO A 136 3.53 -6.10 -6.91
N TYR A 137 3.08 -6.81 -5.88
CA TYR A 137 2.76 -6.23 -4.58
C TYR A 137 3.60 -6.83 -3.46
N LEU A 138 3.96 -5.98 -2.51
CA LEU A 138 4.50 -6.33 -1.21
C LEU A 138 3.55 -5.78 -0.13
N ASN A 139 3.00 -6.67 0.69
CA ASN A 139 2.22 -6.31 1.86
C ASN A 139 2.97 -6.71 3.13
N ILE A 140 3.03 -5.82 4.12
CA ILE A 140 3.64 -6.10 5.41
C ILE A 140 2.63 -5.68 6.49
N LYS A 141 2.36 -6.55 7.45
CA LYS A 141 1.44 -6.29 8.57
C LYS A 141 2.21 -6.31 9.87
N PHE A 142 1.83 -5.42 10.78
CA PHE A 142 2.42 -5.33 12.12
C PHE A 142 1.42 -5.76 13.17
N TYR A 143 1.93 -6.46 14.18
CA TYR A 143 1.10 -7.05 15.23
C TYR A 143 1.63 -6.74 16.62
N ASP A 144 0.69 -6.53 17.54
CA ASP A 144 0.97 -6.45 18.97
C ASP A 144 1.26 -7.84 19.58
N SER A 145 1.55 -7.86 20.88
CA SER A 145 1.82 -9.10 21.62
C SER A 145 0.62 -10.05 21.76
N TYR A 146 -0.60 -9.57 21.47
CA TYR A 146 -1.83 -10.35 21.47
C TYR A 146 -2.20 -10.85 20.06
N GLY A 147 -1.44 -10.47 19.02
CA GLY A 147 -1.72 -10.80 17.62
C GLY A 147 -2.74 -9.87 16.95
N SER A 148 -3.07 -8.72 17.55
CA SER A 148 -3.92 -7.70 16.93
C SER A 148 -3.15 -6.93 15.87
N ILE A 149 -3.80 -6.57 14.76
CA ILE A 149 -3.19 -5.78 13.70
C ILE A 149 -3.10 -4.33 14.15
N LEU A 150 -1.88 -3.77 14.12
CA LEU A 150 -1.61 -2.36 14.41
C LEU A 150 -1.52 -1.50 13.16
N GLY A 151 -1.23 -2.11 12.00
CA GLY A 151 -1.16 -1.39 10.73
C GLY A 151 -0.58 -2.25 9.62
N SER A 152 -0.55 -1.69 8.42
CA SER A 152 -0.01 -2.39 7.25
C SER A 152 0.69 -1.47 6.26
N VAL A 153 1.77 -1.95 5.67
CA VAL A 153 2.43 -1.34 4.53
C VAL A 153 1.96 -2.00 3.25
N GLN A 154 1.61 -1.19 2.26
CA GLN A 154 1.46 -1.60 0.88
C GLN A 154 2.55 -0.94 0.03
N ALA A 155 3.36 -1.75 -0.63
CA ALA A 155 4.48 -1.30 -1.44
C ALA A 155 4.51 -2.02 -2.79
N GLY A 156 5.29 -1.46 -3.72
CA GLY A 156 5.66 -2.16 -4.95
C GLY A 156 6.45 -3.43 -4.64
N GLY A 157 6.12 -4.52 -5.34
CA GLY A 157 6.75 -5.81 -5.17
C GLY A 157 8.26 -5.76 -5.42
N VAL A 158 9.02 -6.42 -4.54
CA VAL A 158 10.46 -6.60 -4.69
C VAL A 158 10.68 -8.01 -5.22
N SER A 159 11.38 -8.16 -6.36
CA SER A 159 11.59 -9.48 -7.00
C SER A 159 12.28 -10.52 -6.10
N THR A 160 12.96 -10.05 -5.06
CA THR A 160 13.67 -10.84 -4.04
C THR A 160 12.79 -11.18 -2.83
N MET A 161 11.51 -10.84 -2.86
CA MET A 161 10.55 -11.25 -1.84
C MET A 161 9.27 -11.71 -2.51
N ILE A 162 9.34 -12.85 -3.18
CA ILE A 162 8.16 -13.57 -3.64
C ILE A 162 7.90 -14.70 -2.66
N GLY A 163 6.75 -14.69 -1.98
CA GLY A 163 6.39 -15.66 -0.96
C GLY A 163 5.87 -15.01 0.33
N ILE A 164 5.94 -15.77 1.43
CA ILE A 164 5.44 -15.36 2.74
C ILE A 164 6.55 -15.52 3.77
N GLY A 165 6.68 -14.55 4.66
CA GLY A 165 7.55 -14.62 5.82
C GLY A 165 6.98 -13.84 6.99
N GLY A 166 7.70 -13.85 8.09
CA GLY A 166 7.33 -13.12 9.30
C GLY A 166 8.30 -13.42 10.43
N GLY A 167 8.24 -12.60 11.45
CA GLY A 167 9.11 -12.72 12.60
C GLY A 167 8.91 -11.60 13.58
N ASN A 168 9.95 -11.33 14.35
CA ASN A 168 9.92 -10.33 15.39
C ASN A 168 10.55 -9.04 14.88
N GLY A 169 10.09 -7.91 15.42
CA GLY A 169 10.67 -6.63 15.10
C GLY A 169 10.13 -5.54 15.99
N ARG A 170 10.74 -4.37 15.90
CA ARG A 170 10.36 -3.20 16.70
C ARG A 170 10.69 -1.90 15.99
N TRP A 171 10.00 -0.85 16.39
CA TRP A 171 10.27 0.50 15.96
C TRP A 171 11.33 1.16 16.86
N HIS A 172 12.12 2.05 16.28
CA HIS A 172 13.09 2.85 17.01
C HIS A 172 13.44 4.14 16.24
N VAL A 173 14.01 5.09 16.97
CA VAL A 173 14.61 6.31 16.39
C VAL A 173 15.98 5.98 15.79
N VAL A 174 16.34 6.66 14.70
CA VAL A 174 17.65 6.52 14.01
C VAL A 174 18.51 7.75 14.28
#